data_AF-L0A3A5-F1
#
_entry.id   AF-L0A3A5-F1
#
_cell.length_a   1.000
_cell.length_b   1.000
_cell.length_c   1.000
_cell.angle_alpha   90.00
_cell.angle_beta   90.00
_cell.angle_gamma   90.00
#
_symmetry.space_group_name_H-M   'P 1'
#
loop_
_entity.id
_entity.type
_entity.pdbx_description
1 polymer ?
#
loop_
_entity_poly.entity_id
_entity_poly.type
_entity_poly.pdbx_seq_one_letter_code
_entity_poly.pdbx_strand_id
1 'polypeptide(L)'
;MARRTLDNVKENDFVIVERLGRPWRLTRVEAHDDRIVTVRGGFTYCAATGARLDAAAGRQVASERLTVPSQDALDYLTIVAFHKRLAHYQIHTLPKAKRRPLAELSREFSRLLGLDLGEAISLELAEYSD
;
A
#
# COMPACT_ATOMS: atom_id res chain seq x y z
N MET A 1 -20.29 -0.50 14.02
CA MET A 1 -19.80 -0.92 12.69
C MET A 1 -19.47 -2.40 12.74
N ALA A 2 -20.17 -3.25 11.98
CA ALA A 2 -19.88 -4.68 11.95
C ALA A 2 -18.47 -4.91 11.38
N ARG A 3 -17.62 -5.68 12.08
CA ARG A 3 -16.37 -6.20 11.52
C ARG A 3 -16.75 -7.05 10.31
N ARG A 4 -16.44 -6.59 9.09
CA ARG A 4 -16.50 -7.45 7.91
C ARG A 4 -15.46 -8.54 8.10
N THR A 5 -15.91 -9.75 8.39
CA THR A 5 -15.08 -10.96 8.34
C THR A 5 -14.92 -11.37 6.88
N LEU A 6 -13.85 -12.12 6.58
CA LEU A 6 -13.64 -12.65 5.23
C LEU A 6 -14.79 -13.58 4.80
N ASP A 7 -15.53 -14.17 5.73
CA ASP A 7 -16.69 -15.03 5.44
C ASP A 7 -17.79 -14.36 4.59
N ASN A 8 -17.76 -13.03 4.46
CA ASN A 8 -18.73 -12.25 3.68
C ASN A 8 -18.17 -11.68 2.37
N VAL A 9 -16.91 -11.96 2.02
CA VAL A 9 -16.35 -11.47 0.75
C VAL A 9 -16.86 -12.31 -0.41
N LYS A 10 -17.15 -11.65 -1.52
CA LYS A 10 -17.65 -12.28 -2.74
C LYS A 10 -16.62 -12.21 -3.85
N GLU A 11 -16.83 -13.02 -4.89
CA GLU A 11 -16.06 -12.89 -6.12
C GLU A 11 -16.09 -11.43 -6.61
N ASN A 12 -14.94 -10.94 -7.08
CA ASN A 12 -14.67 -9.56 -7.48
C ASN A 12 -14.58 -8.51 -6.36
N ASP A 13 -14.83 -8.87 -5.09
CA ASP A 13 -14.56 -7.96 -3.98
C ASP A 13 -13.08 -7.65 -3.88
N PHE A 14 -12.78 -6.43 -3.44
CA PHE A 14 -11.42 -6.03 -3.10
C PHE A 14 -11.08 -6.51 -1.70
N VAL A 15 -9.87 -7.04 -1.57
CA VAL A 15 -9.26 -7.52 -0.32
C VAL A 15 -7.80 -7.07 -0.27
N ILE A 16 -7.25 -6.98 0.92
CA ILE A 16 -5.86 -6.59 1.14
C ILE A 16 -5.06 -7.82 1.53
N VAL A 17 -3.91 -8.00 0.88
CA VAL A 17 -2.89 -8.91 1.38
C VAL A 17 -1.97 -8.11 2.27
N GLU A 18 -1.87 -8.53 3.52
CA GLU A 18 -0.87 -8.09 4.48
C GLU A 18 0.34 -9.02 4.43
N ARG A 19 1.53 -8.43 4.59
CA ARG A 19 2.79 -9.15 4.71
C ARG A 19 3.55 -8.60 5.90
N LEU A 20 3.97 -9.48 6.82
CA LEU A 20 4.67 -9.09 8.06
C LEU A 20 3.92 -8.01 8.86
N GLY A 21 2.58 -8.13 8.93
CA GLY A 21 1.72 -7.19 9.65
C GLY A 21 1.50 -5.82 8.99
N ARG A 22 1.88 -5.66 7.71
CA ARG A 22 1.69 -4.40 6.97
C ARG A 22 0.87 -4.64 5.69
N PRO A 23 -0.05 -3.73 5.31
CA PRO A 23 -0.71 -3.80 4.02
C PRO A 23 0.31 -3.83 2.89
N TRP A 24 0.28 -4.87 2.07
CA TRP A 24 1.27 -5.06 1.00
C TRP A 24 0.68 -4.75 -0.38
N ARG A 25 -0.54 -5.23 -0.64
CA ARG A 25 -1.23 -4.96 -1.90
C ARG A 25 -2.74 -5.08 -1.77
N LEU A 26 -3.44 -4.30 -2.59
CA LEU A 26 -4.86 -4.49 -2.89
C LEU A 26 -4.97 -5.57 -3.98
N THR A 27 -5.84 -6.55 -3.80
CA THR A 27 -6.13 -7.59 -4.78
C THR A 27 -7.63 -7.84 -4.85
N ARG A 28 -8.06 -8.72 -5.75
CA ARG A 28 -9.45 -9.12 -5.91
C ARG A 28 -9.64 -10.59 -5.58
N VAL A 29 -10.81 -10.90 -5.02
CA VAL A 29 -11.28 -12.28 -4.87
C VAL A 29 -11.60 -12.84 -6.25
N GLU A 30 -11.03 -14.01 -6.56
CA GLU A 30 -11.34 -14.80 -7.78
C GLU A 30 -12.32 -15.93 -7.48
N ALA A 31 -12.26 -16.52 -6.29
CA ALA A 31 -13.21 -17.53 -5.86
C ALA A 31 -13.32 -17.53 -4.33
N HIS A 32 -14.49 -17.90 -3.83
CA HIS A 32 -14.75 -18.04 -2.40
C HIS A 32 -15.60 -19.29 -2.16
N ASP A 33 -15.11 -20.20 -1.35
CA ASP A 33 -15.90 -21.29 -0.76
C ASP A 33 -15.95 -21.10 0.77
N ASP A 34 -16.67 -21.97 1.48
CA ASP A 34 -16.90 -21.85 2.93
C ASP A 34 -15.61 -21.84 3.78
N ARG A 35 -14.46 -22.24 3.23
CA ARG A 35 -13.20 -22.38 3.97
C ARG A 35 -12.03 -21.64 3.33
N ILE A 36 -12.09 -21.35 2.03
CA ILE A 36 -10.98 -20.87 1.23
C ILE A 36 -11.40 -19.67 0.39
N VAL A 37 -10.58 -18.64 0.46
CA VAL A 37 -10.62 -17.48 -0.42
C VAL A 37 -9.45 -17.57 -1.39
N THR A 38 -9.75 -17.62 -2.68
CA THR A 38 -8.74 -17.51 -3.74
C THR A 38 -8.74 -16.08 -4.26
N VAL A 39 -7.55 -15.49 -4.34
CA VAL A 39 -7.37 -14.13 -4.86
C VAL A 39 -6.55 -14.12 -6.13
N ARG A 40 -6.62 -12.99 -6.85
CA ARG A 40 -5.89 -12.80 -8.11
C ARG A 40 -4.43 -13.23 -8.03
N GLY A 41 -4.07 -14.09 -8.97
CA GLY A 41 -2.77 -14.76 -9.02
C GLY A 41 -2.77 -16.17 -8.41
N GLY A 42 -3.95 -16.75 -8.14
CA GLY A 42 -4.11 -18.14 -7.71
C GLY A 42 -3.69 -18.41 -6.26
N PHE A 43 -3.52 -17.38 -5.43
CA PHE A 43 -3.15 -17.54 -4.03
C PHE A 43 -4.38 -17.82 -3.17
N THR A 44 -4.27 -18.81 -2.28
CA THR A 44 -5.38 -19.27 -1.42
C THR A 44 -5.16 -18.90 0.04
N TYR A 45 -6.24 -18.52 0.72
CA TYR A 45 -6.25 -18.10 2.12
C TYR A 45 -7.40 -18.77 2.87
N CYS A 46 -7.21 -19.06 4.15
CA CYS A 46 -8.27 -19.56 5.01
C CYS A 46 -9.32 -18.46 5.25
N ALA A 47 -10.59 -18.69 4.93
CA ALA A 47 -11.68 -17.73 5.13
C ALA A 47 -11.81 -17.32 6.61
N ALA A 48 -11.76 -18.27 7.55
CA ALA A 48 -11.93 -17.98 8.97
C ALA A 48 -10.78 -17.16 9.59
N THR A 49 -9.53 -17.39 9.18
CA THR A 49 -8.35 -16.78 9.84
C THR A 49 -7.67 -15.70 9.00
N GLY A 50 -7.89 -15.72 7.69
CA GLY A 50 -7.15 -14.96 6.70
C GLY A 50 -5.73 -15.48 6.43
N ALA A 51 -5.27 -16.54 7.09
CA ALA A 51 -3.90 -17.03 6.90
C ALA A 51 -3.69 -17.56 5.48
N ARG A 52 -2.53 -17.25 4.86
CA ARG A 52 -2.17 -17.82 3.56
C ARG A 52 -1.97 -19.32 3.68
N LEU A 53 -2.57 -20.06 2.76
CA LEU A 53 -2.41 -21.50 2.61
C LEU A 53 -1.32 -21.78 1.57
N ASP A 54 -0.34 -22.61 1.91
CA ASP A 54 0.62 -23.12 0.94
C ASP A 54 0.03 -24.33 0.21
N ALA A 55 -0.18 -24.19 -1.10
CA ALA A 55 -0.68 -25.27 -1.95
C ALA A 55 0.26 -26.49 -1.99
N ALA A 56 1.57 -26.31 -1.76
CA ALA A 56 2.55 -27.39 -1.85
C ALA A 56 2.70 -28.20 -0.54
N ALA A 57 2.31 -27.64 0.61
CA ALA A 57 2.58 -28.23 1.91
C ALA A 57 1.34 -28.41 2.80
N GLY A 58 0.17 -27.87 2.44
CA GLY A 58 -0.99 -27.83 3.33
C GLY A 58 -0.73 -27.07 4.64
N ARG A 59 0.32 -26.22 4.66
CA ARG A 59 0.81 -25.48 5.83
C ARG A 59 0.47 -24.01 5.68
N GLN A 60 0.26 -23.35 6.81
CA GLN A 60 0.07 -21.91 6.85
C GLN A 60 1.41 -21.21 6.60
N VAL A 61 1.41 -20.25 5.67
CA VAL A 61 2.55 -19.35 5.49
C VAL A 61 2.37 -18.20 6.47
N ALA A 62 3.12 -18.22 7.57
CA ALA A 62 2.97 -17.25 8.65
C ALA A 62 3.24 -15.78 8.23
N SER A 63 3.85 -15.55 7.07
CA SER A 63 4.24 -14.21 6.63
C SER A 63 3.14 -13.42 5.93
N GLU A 64 2.03 -14.05 5.52
CA GLU A 64 0.97 -13.39 4.75
C GLU A 64 -0.43 -13.66 5.28
N ARG A 65 -1.26 -12.62 5.24
CA ARG A 65 -2.64 -12.66 5.68
C ARG A 65 -3.53 -11.91 4.71
N LEU A 66 -4.75 -12.39 4.53
CA LEU A 66 -5.81 -11.69 3.82
C LEU A 66 -6.68 -10.94 4.83
N THR A 67 -7.02 -9.69 4.53
CA THR A 67 -7.91 -8.86 5.33
C THR A 67 -8.89 -8.10 4.45
N VAL A 68 -10.03 -7.73 5.02
CA VAL A 68 -10.99 -6.86 4.34
C VAL A 68 -10.45 -5.43 4.34
N PRO A 69 -10.65 -4.64 3.26
CA PRO A 69 -10.14 -3.28 3.22
C PRO A 69 -10.63 -2.42 4.38
N SER A 70 -9.69 -1.78 5.07
CA SER A 70 -9.94 -0.69 6.01
C SER A 70 -9.44 0.62 5.40
N GLN A 71 -9.96 1.76 5.88
CA GLN A 71 -9.50 3.06 5.40
C GLN A 71 -8.01 3.25 5.68
N ASP A 72 -7.56 2.92 6.90
CA ASP A 72 -6.15 2.97 7.30
C ASP A 72 -5.23 2.16 6.37
N ALA A 73 -5.63 0.94 6.00
CA ALA A 73 -4.83 0.11 5.10
C ALA A 73 -4.82 0.65 3.66
N LEU A 74 -5.93 1.23 3.20
CA LEU A 74 -6.01 1.89 1.89
C LEU A 74 -5.16 3.17 1.85
N ASP A 75 -5.17 3.95 2.94
CA ASP A 75 -4.34 5.15 3.08
C ASP A 75 -2.85 4.78 3.08
N TYR A 76 -2.47 3.72 3.82
CA TYR A 76 -1.11 3.18 3.79
C TYR A 76 -0.68 2.76 2.38
N LEU A 77 -1.51 1.99 1.67
CA LEU A 77 -1.21 1.58 0.29
C LEU A 77 -1.11 2.77 -0.67
N THR A 78 -1.89 3.83 -0.43
CA THR A 78 -1.83 5.08 -1.21
C THR A 78 -0.49 5.78 -1.00
N ILE A 79 -0.01 5.87 0.25
CA ILE A 79 1.31 6.43 0.56
C ILE A 79 2.43 5.61 -0.11
N VAL A 80 2.36 4.28 -0.02
CA VAL A 80 3.32 3.38 -0.69
C VAL A 80 3.33 3.61 -2.21
N ALA A 81 2.15 3.73 -2.83
CA ALA A 81 2.04 3.96 -4.27
C ALA A 81 2.59 5.34 -4.66
N PHE A 82 2.32 6.38 -3.87
CA PHE A 82 2.86 7.72 -4.06
C PHE A 82 4.38 7.72 -3.99
N HIS A 83 4.97 7.14 -2.94
CA HIS A 83 6.42 7.06 -2.76
C HIS A 83 7.12 6.33 -3.92
N LYS A 84 6.56 5.19 -4.35
CA LYS A 84 7.09 4.44 -5.50
C LYS A 84 7.04 5.26 -6.79
N ARG A 85 5.96 6.02 -7.03
CA ARG A 85 5.83 6.86 -8.22
C ARG A 85 6.79 8.04 -8.20
N LEU A 86 6.98 8.68 -7.03
CA LEU A 86 7.94 9.77 -6.88
C LEU A 86 9.38 9.33 -7.20
N ALA A 87 9.79 8.14 -6.77
CA ALA A 87 11.13 7.61 -7.05
C ALA A 87 11.45 7.49 -8.56
N HIS A 88 10.42 7.41 -9.41
CA HIS A 88 10.57 7.35 -10.86
C HIS A 88 10.21 8.66 -11.56
N TYR A 89 9.80 9.69 -10.82
CA TYR A 89 9.37 10.95 -11.40
C TYR A 89 10.55 11.84 -11.75
N GLN A 90 10.67 12.22 -13.02
CA GLN A 90 11.75 13.08 -13.50
C GLN A 90 11.41 14.56 -13.22
N ILE A 91 11.98 15.12 -12.15
CA ILE A 91 11.66 16.48 -11.69
C ILE A 91 11.93 17.57 -12.75
N HIS A 92 12.92 17.38 -13.62
CA HIS A 92 13.23 18.33 -14.70
C HIS A 92 12.14 18.40 -15.79
N THR A 93 11.27 17.38 -15.87
CA THR A 93 10.12 17.36 -16.79
C THR A 93 8.87 18.03 -16.18
N LEU A 94 8.94 18.48 -14.93
CA LEU A 94 7.79 19.01 -14.19
C LEU A 94 7.25 20.31 -14.83
N PRO A 95 5.98 20.31 -15.33
CA PRO A 95 5.38 21.50 -15.91
C PRO A 95 5.30 22.64 -14.89
N LYS A 96 5.57 23.89 -15.33
CA LYS A 96 5.53 25.08 -14.46
C LYS A 96 4.23 25.20 -13.67
N ALA A 97 3.10 24.92 -14.29
CA ALA A 97 1.78 24.96 -13.68
C ALA A 97 1.58 23.97 -12.50
N LYS A 98 2.42 22.92 -12.41
CA LYS A 98 2.35 21.90 -11.36
C LYS A 98 3.36 22.12 -10.22
N ARG A 99 4.32 23.03 -10.39
CA ARG A 99 5.40 23.28 -9.41
C ARG A 99 4.87 23.78 -8.07
N ARG A 100 4.00 24.80 -8.08
CA ARG A 100 3.46 25.37 -6.84
C ARG A 100 2.61 24.37 -6.03
N PRO A 101 1.64 23.65 -6.62
CA PRO A 101 0.89 22.62 -5.90
C PRO A 101 1.77 21.51 -5.31
N LEU A 102 2.79 21.06 -6.05
CA LEU A 102 3.70 20.02 -5.53
C LEU A 102 4.62 20.55 -4.43
N ALA A 103 5.06 21.80 -4.50
CA ALA A 103 5.81 22.42 -3.42
C ALA A 103 4.97 22.55 -2.14
N GLU A 104 3.70 22.93 -2.25
CA GLU A 104 2.76 22.98 -1.13
C GLU A 104 2.54 21.58 -0.52
N LEU A 105 2.32 20.56 -1.36
CA LEU A 105 2.23 19.17 -0.92
C LEU A 105 3.50 18.69 -0.22
N SER A 106 4.68 19.01 -0.77
CA SER A 106 5.97 18.64 -0.18
C SER A 106 6.16 19.25 1.20
N ARG A 107 5.81 20.52 1.39
CA ARG A 107 5.88 21.19 2.70
C ARG A 107 4.96 20.55 3.71
N GLU A 108 3.73 20.24 3.32
CA GLU A 108 2.78 19.59 4.21
C GLU A 108 3.23 18.18 4.59
N PHE A 109 3.75 17.42 3.62
CA PHE A 109 4.32 16.10 3.87
C PHE A 109 5.49 16.17 4.86
N SER A 110 6.43 17.09 4.65
CA SER A 110 7.56 17.29 5.58
C SER A 110 7.10 17.72 6.97
N ARG A 111 6.10 18.61 7.06
CA ARG A 111 5.51 19.04 8.34
C ARG A 111 4.90 17.86 9.11
N LEU A 112 4.16 16.98 8.44
CA LEU A 112 3.56 15.79 9.05
C LEU A 112 4.61 14.80 9.58
N LEU A 113 5.78 14.76 8.93
CA LEU A 113 6.89 13.89 9.32
C LEU A 113 7.91 14.56 10.25
N GLY A 114 7.76 15.85 10.55
CA GLY A 114 8.74 16.61 11.33
C GLY A 114 10.08 16.80 10.62
N LEU A 115 10.10 16.82 9.29
CA LEU A 115 11.29 17.04 8.47
C LEU A 115 11.50 18.54 8.21
N ASP A 116 12.74 19.01 8.36
CA ASP A 116 13.12 20.37 7.99
C ASP A 116 13.52 20.46 6.51
N LEU A 117 12.68 21.12 5.71
CA LEU A 117 12.98 21.37 4.29
C LEU A 117 13.97 22.51 4.08
N GLY A 118 14.09 23.44 5.02
CA GLY A 118 15.00 24.59 4.91
C GLY A 118 16.45 24.15 4.86
N GLU A 119 16.82 23.19 5.71
CA GLU A 119 18.15 22.58 5.72
C GLU A 119 18.43 21.81 4.41
N ALA A 120 17.49 20.97 3.97
CA ALA A 120 17.65 20.18 2.75
C ALA A 120 17.84 21.03 1.49
N ILE A 121 17.06 22.12 1.33
CA ILE A 121 17.20 23.04 0.18
C ILE A 121 18.52 23.80 0.23
N SER A 122 18.99 24.16 1.44
CA SER A 122 20.23 24.91 1.61
C SER A 122 21.46 24.07 1.26
N LEU A 123 21.44 22.77 1.59
CA LEU A 123 22.51 21.83 1.24
C LEU A 123 22.61 21.60 -0.27
N GLU A 124 21.48 21.41 -0.95
CA GLU A 124 21.48 21.21 -2.41
C GLU A 124 22.00 22.45 -3.16
N LEU A 125 21.63 23.67 -2.75
CA LEU A 125 22.09 24.88 -3.42
C LEU A 125 23.60 25.14 -3.24
N ALA A 126 24.18 24.69 -2.12
CA ALA A 126 25.62 24.78 -1.90
C ALA A 126 26.41 23.90 -2.88
N GLU A 127 25.87 22.74 -3.27
CA GLU A 127 26.50 21.81 -4.24
C GLU A 127 26.48 22.34 -5.69
N TYR A 128 25.65 23.34 -6.02
CA TYR A 128 25.57 23.97 -7.35
C TYR A 128 26.23 25.36 -7.41
N SER A 129 26.96 25.76 -6.36
CA SER A 129 27.57 27.09 -6.25
C SER A 129 29.08 27.14 -6.53
N ASP A 130 29.69 26.06 -7.04
CA ASP A 130 31.06 26.00 -7.58
C ASP A 130 31.09 26.21 -9.11
#